data_AF-A0A0G1NLJ0-F1
#
_entry.id   AF-A0A0G1NLJ0-F1
#
_cell.length_a   1.000
_cell.length_b   1.000
_cell.length_c   1.000
_cell.angle_alpha   90.00
_cell.angle_beta   90.00
_cell.angle_gamma   90.00
#
_symmetry.space_group_name_H-M   'P 1'
#
loop_
_entity.id
_entity.type
_entity.pdbx_description
1 polymer ?
#
loop_
_entity_poly.entity_id
_entity_poly.type
_entity_poly.pdbx_seq_one_letter_code
_entity_poly.pdbx_strand_id
1 'polypeptide(L)'
;RGFAATAIHGNKSQSQRQRALTAFRNNQVKILLATDVAARGLDIDSVTHVINYELPETYEDYIHRIGRTGRADKTGMALTFID
;
A
#
# COMPACT_ATOMS: atom_id res chain seq x y z
N ARG A 1 -7.63 14.67 16.49
CA ARG A 1 -8.41 14.21 15.30
C ARG A 1 -7.62 13.09 14.63
N GLY A 2 -8.26 12.03 14.16
CA GLY A 2 -7.59 10.89 13.50
C GLY A 2 -7.79 10.86 11.98
N PHE A 3 -7.10 9.94 11.31
CA PHE A 3 -7.22 9.68 9.87
C PHE A 3 -7.95 8.35 9.63
N ALA A 4 -8.78 8.28 8.59
CA ALA A 4 -9.44 7.04 8.18
C ALA A 4 -8.43 6.10 7.51
N ALA A 5 -8.07 5.02 8.22
CA ALA A 5 -7.05 4.08 7.80
C ALA A 5 -7.51 2.62 7.99
N THR A 6 -6.93 1.71 7.21
CA THR A 6 -7.10 0.27 7.36
C THR A 6 -5.76 -0.45 7.16
N ALA A 7 -5.71 -1.75 7.43
CA ALA A 7 -4.47 -2.54 7.33
C ALA A 7 -4.69 -3.90 6.66
N ILE A 8 -3.66 -4.37 5.96
CA ILE A 8 -3.56 -5.71 5.36
C ILE A 8 -2.24 -6.36 5.81
N HIS A 9 -2.34 -7.49 6.48
CA HIS A 9 -1.19 -8.23 7.01
C HIS A 9 -1.52 -9.72 7.11
N GLY A 10 -0.50 -10.54 7.40
CA GLY A 10 -0.60 -12.01 7.47
C GLY A 10 -1.78 -12.52 8.31
N ASN A 11 -1.99 -11.92 9.48
CA ASN A 11 -3.02 -12.34 10.44
C ASN A 11 -4.46 -11.97 10.05
N LYS A 12 -4.72 -11.32 8.90
CA LYS A 12 -6.09 -11.10 8.40
C LYS A 12 -6.52 -12.22 7.47
N SER A 13 -7.77 -12.66 7.64
CA SER A 13 -8.40 -13.60 6.70
C SER A 13 -8.57 -12.97 5.31
N GLN A 14 -8.69 -13.79 4.27
CA GLN A 14 -8.87 -13.28 2.90
C GLN A 14 -10.08 -12.35 2.78
N SER A 15 -11.19 -12.66 3.44
CA SER A 15 -12.40 -11.82 3.43
C SER A 15 -12.18 -10.48 4.14
N GLN A 16 -11.37 -10.44 5.20
CA GLN A 16 -10.98 -9.19 5.86
C GLN A 16 -10.06 -8.35 4.96
N ARG A 17 -9.09 -8.98 4.28
CA ARG A 17 -8.22 -8.30 3.31
C ARG A 17 -9.03 -7.69 2.17
N GLN A 18 -9.96 -8.45 1.60
CA GLN A 18 -10.82 -7.97 0.51
C GLN A 18 -11.68 -6.78 0.95
N ARG A 19 -12.29 -6.83 2.15
CA ARG A 19 -13.06 -5.69 2.69
C ARG A 19 -12.20 -4.45 2.87
N ALA A 20 -10.97 -4.59 3.37
CA ALA A 20 -10.04 -3.48 3.52
C ALA A 20 -9.67 -2.85 2.17
N LEU A 21 -9.37 -3.68 1.16
CA LEU A 21 -9.10 -3.22 -0.20
C LEU A 21 -10.30 -2.49 -0.81
N THR A 22 -11.50 -3.05 -0.68
CA THR A 22 -12.71 -2.43 -1.20
C THR A 22 -12.96 -1.08 -0.55
N ALA A 23 -12.80 -0.96 0.77
CA ALA A 23 -12.93 0.32 1.47
C ALA A 23 -11.91 1.35 0.99
N PHE A 24 -10.67 0.93 0.74
CA PHE A 24 -9.61 1.80 0.24
C PHE A 24 -9.88 2.25 -1.22
N ARG A 25 -10.22 1.32 -2.11
CA ARG A 25 -10.56 1.61 -3.51
C ARG A 25 -11.79 2.52 -3.66
N ASN A 26 -12.77 2.36 -2.77
CA ASN A 26 -13.97 3.19 -2.74
C ASN A 26 -13.77 4.53 -2.00
N ASN A 27 -12.52 4.87 -1.63
CA ASN A 27 -12.15 6.10 -0.93
C ASN A 27 -12.86 6.29 0.43
N GLN A 28 -13.36 5.20 1.04
CA GLN A 28 -13.95 5.19 2.38
C GLN A 28 -12.87 5.32 3.46
N VAL A 29 -11.68 4.81 3.17
CA VAL A 29 -10.45 5.04 3.93
C VAL A 29 -9.38 5.57 2.97
N LYS A 30 -8.54 6.49 3.45
CA LYS A 30 -7.53 7.17 2.63
C LYS A 30 -6.12 6.60 2.80
N ILE A 31 -5.93 5.76 3.81
CA ILE A 31 -4.63 5.18 4.16
C ILE A 31 -4.78 3.67 4.27
N LEU A 32 -3.89 2.94 3.60
CA LEU A 32 -3.79 1.49 3.66
C LEU A 32 -2.39 1.13 4.15
N LEU A 33 -2.29 0.55 5.34
CA LEU A 33 -1.05 0.00 5.87
C LEU A 33 -0.91 -1.46 5.40
N ALA A 34 0.29 -1.86 4.96
CA ALA A 34 0.53 -3.21 4.51
C ALA A 34 1.95 -3.70 4.82
N THR A 35 2.10 -5.01 5.00
CA THR A 35 3.39 -5.70 4.92
C THR A 35 3.54 -6.39 3.55
N ASP A 36 4.78 -6.59 3.09
CA ASP A 36 5.04 -7.15 1.76
C ASP A 36 4.38 -8.50 1.53
N VAL A 37 4.47 -9.40 2.52
CA VAL A 37 3.89 -10.74 2.48
C VAL A 37 2.39 -10.70 2.21
N ALA A 38 1.68 -9.73 2.79
CA ALA A 38 0.24 -9.64 2.64
C ALA A 38 -0.20 -8.84 1.40
N ALA A 39 0.70 -8.04 0.83
CA ALA A 39 0.46 -7.23 -0.37
C ALA A 39 0.77 -7.98 -1.68
N ARG A 40 1.60 -9.03 -1.65
CA ARG A 40 1.88 -9.86 -2.84
C ARG A 40 0.60 -10.46 -3.41
N GLY A 41 0.41 -10.31 -4.73
CA GLY A 41 -0.79 -10.75 -5.44
C GLY A 41 -2.00 -9.83 -5.28
N LEU A 42 -1.89 -8.72 -4.54
CA LEU A 42 -2.93 -7.69 -4.49
C LEU A 42 -2.71 -6.66 -5.59
N ASP A 43 -3.77 -6.41 -6.34
CA ASP A 43 -3.81 -5.32 -7.31
C ASP A 43 -4.17 -4.01 -6.59
N ILE A 44 -3.16 -3.22 -6.23
CA ILE A 44 -3.32 -1.92 -5.56
C ILE A 44 -2.67 -0.87 -6.45
N ASP A 45 -3.32 -0.56 -7.56
CA ASP A 45 -2.79 0.35 -8.56
C ASP A 45 -3.32 1.78 -8.38
N SER A 46 -2.59 2.74 -8.95
CA SER A 46 -2.99 4.16 -9.01
C SER A 46 -3.08 4.89 -7.66
N VAL A 47 -2.27 4.53 -6.66
CA VAL A 47 -2.17 5.35 -5.45
C VAL A 47 -1.36 6.62 -5.74
N THR A 48 -1.68 7.73 -5.08
CA THR A 48 -0.95 8.99 -5.26
C THR A 48 0.38 9.01 -4.51
N HIS A 49 0.45 8.26 -3.39
CA HIS A 49 1.61 8.23 -2.52
C HIS A 49 1.91 6.79 -2.08
N VAL A 50 3.19 6.44 -2.08
CA VAL A 50 3.72 5.24 -1.43
C VAL A 50 4.68 5.71 -0.34
N ILE A 51 4.52 5.19 0.88
CA ILE A 51 5.39 5.52 2.01
C ILE A 51 6.01 4.22 2.51
N ASN A 52 7.31 4.06 2.29
CA ASN A 52 8.11 3.00 2.89
C ASN A 52 8.49 3.45 4.30
N TYR A 53 7.67 3.05 5.27
CA TYR A 53 7.93 3.37 6.68
C TYR A 53 9.19 2.65 7.20
N GLU A 54 9.35 1.38 6.81
CA GLU A 54 10.57 0.61 7.00
C GLU A 54 11.28 0.43 5.66
N LEU A 55 12.61 0.46 5.70
CA LEU A 55 13.45 0.22 4.53
C LEU A 55 13.09 -1.15 3.92
N PRO A 56 12.82 -1.23 2.61
CA PRO A 56 12.63 -2.52 1.95
C PRO A 56 13.84 -3.43 2.14
N GLU A 57 13.61 -4.71 2.39
CA GLU A 57 14.68 -5.70 2.59
C GLU A 57 15.51 -5.92 1.31
N THR A 58 14.87 -5.78 0.15
CA THR A 58 15.48 -5.96 -1.16
C THR A 58 15.15 -4.81 -2.11
N TYR A 59 15.96 -4.65 -3.16
CA TYR A 59 15.69 -3.69 -4.23
C TYR A 59 14.41 -4.05 -4.99
N GLU A 60 14.15 -5.35 -5.19
CA GLU A 60 12.93 -5.85 -5.81
C GLU A 60 11.69 -5.46 -4.99
N ASP A 61 11.74 -5.60 -3.66
CA ASP A 61 10.64 -5.16 -2.80
C ASP A 61 10.43 -3.65 -2.90
N TYR A 62 11.50 -2.85 -2.94
CA TYR A 62 11.40 -1.41 -3.19
C TYR A 62 10.65 -1.10 -4.49
N ILE A 63 11.07 -1.71 -5.61
CA ILE A 63 10.45 -1.52 -6.93
C ILE A 63 8.98 -1.95 -6.92
N HIS A 64 8.64 -3.08 -6.30
CA HIS A 64 7.27 -3.55 -6.18
C HIS A 64 6.37 -2.63 -5.35
N ARG A 65 6.92 -2.03 -4.28
CA ARG A 65 6.19 -1.06 -3.43
C ARG A 65 5.96 0.24 -4.18
N ILE A 66 7.01 0.87 -4.73
CA ILE A 66 6.86 2.17 -5.42
C ILE A 66 6.07 2.05 -6.72
N GLY A 67 6.08 0.88 -7.35
CA GLY A 67 5.31 0.60 -8.57
C GLY A 67 3.78 0.67 -8.39
N ARG A 68 3.28 0.96 -7.19
CA ARG A 68 1.86 1.23 -6.90
C ARG A 68 1.44 2.66 -7.23
N THR A 69 2.41 3.57 -7.31
CA THR A 69 2.20 4.96 -7.73
C THR A 69 2.80 5.23 -9.12
N GLY A 70 2.49 6.40 -9.70
CA GLY A 70 3.20 6.90 -10.88
C GLY A 70 3.03 6.10 -12.18
N ARG A 71 1.92 5.35 -12.35
CA ARG A 71 1.66 4.56 -13.57
C ARG A 71 1.04 5.41 -14.68
N ALA A 72 1.42 5.12 -15.93
CA ALA A 72 0.98 5.82 -17.14
C ALA A 72 1.21 7.35 -17.04
N ASP A 73 0.19 8.15 -17.34
CA ASP A 73 0.30 9.62 -17.39
C ASP A 73 0.15 10.28 -16.02
N LYS A 74 0.06 9.49 -14.94
CA LYS A 74 -0.14 10.00 -13.58
C LYS A 74 1.19 10.22 -12.87
N THR A 75 1.34 11.39 -12.27
CA THR A 75 2.44 11.64 -11.32
C THR A 75 2.16 10.94 -9.99
N GLY A 76 3.21 10.44 -9.36
CA GLY A 76 3.17 9.76 -8.07
C GLY A 76 4.37 10.11 -7.21
N MET A 77 4.24 9.98 -5.89
CA MET A 77 5.35 10.20 -4.97
C MET A 77 5.63 8.96 -4.13
N ALA A 78 6.90 8.56 -4.07
CA ALA A 78 7.38 7.55 -3.15
C ALA A 78 8.32 8.21 -2.13
N LEU A 79 8.05 8.02 -0.84
CA LEU A 79 8.93 8.44 0.25
C LEU A 79 9.43 7.21 0.99
N THR A 80 10.71 7.20 1.31
CA THR A 80 11.32 6.15 2.12
C THR A 80 11.98 6.79 3.32
N PHE A 81 11.63 6.31 4.51
CA PHE A 81 12.35 6.70 5.71
C PHE A 81 13.66 5.90 5.78
N ILE A 82 14.74 6.62 6.08
CA ILE A 82 16.09 6.11 6.26
C ILE A 82 16.56 6.53 7.64
N ASP A 83 17.20 5.62 8.35
CA ASP A 83 17.86 5.83 9.65
C ASP A 83 19.31 5.35 9.56
#